data_AF-E3FS53-F1
#
_entry.id   AF-E3FS53-F1
#
_cell.length_a   1.000
_cell.length_b   1.000
_cell.length_c   1.000
_cell.angle_alpha   90.00
_cell.angle_beta   90.00
_cell.angle_gamma   90.00
#
_symmetry.space_group_name_H-M   'P 1'
#
loop_
_entity.id
_entity.type
_entity.pdbx_description
1 polymer ?
#
loop_
_entity_poly.entity_id
_entity_poly.type
_entity_poly.pdbx_seq_one_letter_code
_entity_poly.pdbx_strand_id
1 'polypeptide(L)'
;MGTPSDIRDIAREVLGEEAAARFEQRIHRWTGPEDVVGEAGEKPYAGRQLTFQECAWRERLSLADLDKVLRGTVQVMRSPSGQTDYVMRDHHMLDAVLYHYRTAQELPTALFHADRHSDWCKDSYLEARTPQQAATWWRLLEGLKRPDTGAPVLTEQDVFFTTAAAARKEGMSGRDVGASVRVPWFLEPAQLHWNHLVEQPQAMAADWVSLDLDFFQPAPQLRVSHGLLRHARFQTLMAQARVRVFVLSPQFTNGGDRIDPWEVQGSVPSSLRLLNFLRHLPGRVRLRP
;
A
#
# COMPACT_ATOMS: atom_id res chain seq x y z
N MET A 1 5.68 23.43 -7.29
CA MET A 1 4.92 22.17 -7.47
C MET A 1 5.63 21.40 -8.57
N GLY A 2 5.90 20.11 -8.37
CA GLY A 2 6.58 19.31 -9.40
C GLY A 2 5.65 19.01 -10.58
N THR A 3 6.23 18.79 -11.76
CA THR A 3 5.50 18.35 -12.95
C THR A 3 4.87 16.98 -12.67
N PRO A 4 3.57 16.79 -12.94
CA PRO A 4 2.95 15.47 -12.85
C PRO A 4 3.71 14.46 -13.72
N SER A 5 3.94 13.26 -13.20
CA SER A 5 4.61 12.18 -13.92
C SER A 5 3.64 11.02 -14.12
N ASP A 6 3.61 10.46 -15.33
CA ASP A 6 2.82 9.27 -15.62
C ASP A 6 3.65 8.00 -15.34
N ILE A 7 3.07 7.04 -14.64
CA ILE A 7 3.76 5.79 -14.30
C ILE A 7 4.16 4.99 -15.54
N ARG A 8 3.46 5.14 -16.66
CA ARG A 8 3.79 4.47 -17.92
C ARG A 8 5.11 4.98 -18.49
N ASP A 9 5.30 6.29 -18.46
CA ASP A 9 6.56 6.91 -18.89
C ASP A 9 7.72 6.50 -17.98
N ILE A 10 7.47 6.46 -16.67
CA ILE A 10 8.46 5.98 -15.69
C ILE A 10 8.80 4.51 -15.93
N ALA A 11 7.81 3.66 -16.23
CA ALA A 11 8.06 2.26 -16.52
C ALA A 11 8.93 2.09 -17.78
N ARG A 12 8.72 2.89 -18.83
CA ARG A 12 9.60 2.91 -20.02
C ARG A 12 11.02 3.31 -19.66
N GLU A 13 11.19 4.37 -18.86
CA GLU A 13 12.49 4.85 -18.40
C GLU A 13 13.24 3.80 -17.56
N VAL A 14 12.55 3.12 -16.65
CA VAL A 14 13.18 2.26 -15.63
C VAL A 14 13.31 0.80 -16.07
N LEU A 15 12.31 0.26 -16.76
CA LEU A 15 12.24 -1.18 -17.09
C LEU A 15 12.74 -1.51 -18.50
N GLY A 16 12.83 -0.50 -19.38
CA GLY A 16 13.03 -0.70 -20.81
C GLY A 16 11.74 -1.10 -21.54
N GLU A 17 11.73 -0.90 -22.87
CA GLU A 17 10.54 -0.97 -23.73
C GLU A 17 9.70 -2.25 -23.60
N GLU A 18 10.34 -3.42 -23.63
CA GLU A 18 9.61 -4.70 -23.63
C GLU A 18 8.92 -4.98 -22.29
N ALA A 19 9.60 -4.66 -21.18
CA ALA A 19 9.04 -4.82 -19.84
C ALA A 19 7.99 -3.74 -19.53
N ALA A 20 8.21 -2.51 -20.01
CA ALA A 20 7.25 -1.42 -19.91
C ALA A 20 5.97 -1.71 -20.70
N ALA A 21 6.06 -2.25 -21.92
CA ALA A 21 4.89 -2.63 -22.71
C ALA A 21 4.02 -3.68 -21.98
N ARG A 22 4.67 -4.68 -21.36
CA ARG A 22 3.97 -5.67 -20.51
C ARG A 22 3.35 -5.06 -19.26
N PHE A 23 4.02 -4.08 -18.65
CA PHE A 23 3.51 -3.34 -17.52
C PHE A 23 2.25 -2.54 -17.90
N GLU A 24 2.30 -1.78 -19.00
CA GLU A 24 1.21 -0.90 -19.47
C GLU A 24 -0.06 -1.65 -19.85
N GLN A 25 0.07 -2.77 -20.56
CA GLN A 25 -1.04 -3.65 -20.94
C GLN A 25 -1.80 -4.19 -19.73
N ARG A 26 -1.25 -4.02 -18.53
CA ARG A 26 -1.77 -4.61 -17.29
C ARG A 26 -2.18 -3.57 -16.28
N ILE A 27 -2.17 -2.27 -16.58
CA ILE A 27 -2.71 -1.28 -15.64
C ILE A 27 -4.23 -1.25 -15.79
N HIS A 28 -4.94 -2.09 -15.03
CA HIS A 28 -6.39 -2.10 -14.96
C HIS A 28 -6.83 -1.82 -13.54
N ARG A 29 -7.89 -1.03 -13.42
CA ARG A 29 -8.53 -0.71 -12.16
C ARG A 29 -9.82 -1.48 -12.02
N TRP A 30 -10.11 -1.95 -10.81
CA TRP A 30 -11.45 -2.39 -10.43
C TRP A 30 -12.34 -1.18 -10.18
N THR A 31 -13.44 -1.07 -10.93
CA THR A 31 -14.49 -0.08 -10.65
C THR A 31 -15.52 -0.70 -9.73
N GLY A 32 -15.82 -0.02 -8.62
CA GLY A 32 -16.72 -0.51 -7.59
C GLY A 32 -17.84 0.47 -7.26
N PRO A 33 -18.82 0.06 -6.45
CA PRO A 33 -19.90 0.94 -5.97
C PRO A 33 -19.36 2.19 -5.27
N GLU A 34 -18.20 2.10 -4.63
CA GLU A 34 -17.50 3.20 -3.97
C GLU A 34 -16.92 4.25 -4.93
N ASP A 35 -16.98 4.01 -6.25
CA ASP A 35 -16.68 5.07 -7.22
C ASP A 35 -17.78 6.09 -7.35
N VAL A 36 -19.01 5.68 -7.02
CA VAL A 36 -20.19 6.50 -7.17
C VAL A 36 -20.23 7.55 -6.06
N VAL A 37 -20.41 8.81 -6.45
CA VAL A 37 -20.57 9.95 -5.56
C VAL A 37 -21.86 10.68 -5.90
N GLY A 38 -22.63 11.03 -4.88
CA GLY A 38 -23.88 11.77 -5.02
C GLY A 38 -25.04 10.94 -5.59
N GLU A 39 -26.24 11.53 -5.58
CA GLU A 39 -27.47 10.87 -6.02
C GLU A 39 -27.55 10.68 -7.54
N ALA A 40 -26.78 11.46 -8.31
CA ALA A 40 -26.76 11.45 -9.77
C ALA A 40 -25.90 10.31 -10.37
N GLY A 41 -25.27 9.47 -9.54
CA GLY A 41 -24.50 8.33 -10.01
C GLY A 41 -23.12 8.68 -10.60
N GLU A 42 -22.59 9.87 -10.31
CA GLU A 42 -21.29 10.32 -10.82
C GLU A 42 -20.18 9.38 -10.34
N LYS A 43 -19.20 9.06 -11.21
CA LYS A 43 -18.09 8.16 -10.85
C LYS A 43 -16.72 8.85 -10.88
N PRO A 44 -16.49 9.90 -10.07
CA PRO A 44 -15.23 10.67 -10.13
C PRO A 44 -13.99 9.86 -9.78
N TYR A 45 -14.15 8.74 -9.06
CA TYR A 45 -13.05 7.87 -8.65
C TYR A 45 -12.85 6.67 -9.60
N ALA A 46 -13.66 6.55 -10.66
CA ALA A 46 -13.54 5.46 -11.64
C ALA A 46 -12.17 5.40 -12.35
N GLY A 47 -11.45 6.54 -12.43
CA GLY A 47 -10.20 6.69 -13.16
C GLY A 47 -9.05 5.82 -12.64
N ARG A 48 -8.14 5.44 -13.54
CA ARG A 48 -6.91 4.71 -13.20
C ARG A 48 -5.95 5.59 -12.41
N GLN A 49 -5.26 5.00 -11.44
CA GLN A 49 -4.18 5.68 -10.71
C GLN A 49 -2.87 5.61 -11.51
N LEU A 50 -2.62 6.63 -12.34
CA LEU A 50 -1.45 6.67 -13.22
C LEU A 50 -0.49 7.81 -12.89
N THR A 51 -0.96 8.82 -12.18
CA THR A 51 -0.25 10.09 -12.04
C THR A 51 0.42 10.19 -10.68
N PHE A 52 1.71 10.53 -10.68
CA PHE A 52 2.45 10.92 -9.50
C PHE A 52 2.65 12.44 -9.49
N GLN A 53 2.48 13.04 -8.31
CA GLN A 53 2.66 14.48 -8.14
C GLN A 53 3.48 14.77 -6.88
N GLU A 54 4.64 15.41 -7.08
CA GLU A 54 5.46 15.95 -5.98
C GLU A 54 4.79 17.19 -5.38
N CYS A 55 4.61 17.12 -4.07
CA CYS A 55 4.03 18.17 -3.25
C CYS A 55 4.99 18.60 -2.15
N ALA A 56 4.92 19.87 -1.78
CA ALA A 56 5.67 20.37 -0.63
C ALA A 56 5.29 19.58 0.63
N TRP A 57 6.29 19.28 1.47
CA TRP A 57 6.04 18.69 2.78
C TRP A 57 5.08 19.57 3.56
N ARG A 58 3.99 18.95 4.03
CA ARG A 58 2.97 19.60 4.84
C ARG A 58 2.75 18.76 6.08
N GLU A 59 2.65 19.42 7.22
CA GLU A 59 2.29 18.79 8.49
C GLU A 59 0.93 18.09 8.32
N ARG A 60 -0.09 18.80 7.83
CA ARG A 60 -1.43 18.22 7.63
C ARG A 60 -1.85 18.25 6.17
N LEU A 61 -2.44 17.15 5.75
CA LEU A 61 -3.20 17.03 4.51
C LEU A 61 -4.63 17.54 4.73
N SER A 62 -5.23 18.03 3.66
CA SER A 62 -6.61 18.51 3.59
C SER A 62 -7.52 17.50 2.88
N LEU A 63 -8.83 17.75 2.92
CA LEU A 63 -9.80 16.98 2.13
C LEU A 63 -9.52 17.09 0.62
N ALA A 64 -9.04 18.23 0.15
CA ALA A 64 -8.68 18.42 -1.25
C ALA A 64 -7.47 17.57 -1.67
N ASP A 65 -6.52 17.31 -0.76
CA ASP A 65 -5.41 16.42 -1.04
C ASP A 65 -5.89 14.96 -1.14
N LEU A 66 -6.84 14.55 -0.30
CA LEU A 66 -7.47 13.22 -0.37
C LEU A 66 -8.31 13.04 -1.64
N ASP A 67 -9.12 14.03 -2.02
CA ASP A 67 -9.93 13.97 -3.24
C ASP A 67 -9.04 13.77 -4.49
N LYS A 68 -7.87 14.42 -4.56
CA LYS A 68 -6.89 14.16 -5.62
C LYS A 68 -6.40 12.71 -5.64
N VAL A 69 -6.11 12.14 -4.46
CA VAL A 69 -5.70 10.74 -4.34
C VAL A 69 -6.82 9.81 -4.78
N LEU A 70 -8.05 10.05 -4.32
CA LEU A 70 -9.22 9.26 -4.69
C LEU A 70 -9.53 9.34 -6.20
N ARG A 71 -9.18 10.44 -6.86
CA ARG A 71 -9.27 10.61 -8.32
C ARG A 71 -8.11 9.95 -9.09
N GLY A 72 -7.16 9.30 -8.41
CA GLY A 72 -6.08 8.54 -9.02
C GLY A 72 -4.74 9.28 -9.14
N THR A 73 -4.50 10.34 -8.35
CA THR A 73 -3.18 10.97 -8.26
C THR A 73 -2.43 10.55 -7.00
N VAL A 74 -1.31 9.84 -7.14
CA VAL A 74 -0.39 9.57 -6.05
C VAL A 74 0.29 10.86 -5.62
N GLN A 75 0.11 11.24 -4.35
CA GLN A 75 0.78 12.39 -3.77
C GLN A 75 2.12 11.94 -3.17
N VAL A 76 3.21 12.55 -3.62
CA VAL A 76 4.57 12.30 -3.11
C VAL A 76 5.02 13.51 -2.31
N MET A 77 5.46 13.30 -1.07
CA MET A 77 5.95 14.37 -0.21
C MET A 77 7.28 13.97 0.40
N ARG A 78 8.29 14.82 0.23
CA ARG A 78 9.64 14.59 0.76
C ARG A 78 9.88 15.50 1.95
N SER A 79 10.16 14.92 3.10
CA SER A 79 10.52 15.67 4.29
C SER A 79 11.90 16.32 4.12
N PRO A 80 12.20 17.39 4.86
CA PRO A 80 13.55 17.94 4.94
C PRO A 80 14.60 16.94 5.46
N SER A 81 14.18 15.90 6.18
CA SER A 81 15.07 14.82 6.66
C SER A 81 15.33 13.73 5.61
N GLY A 82 14.73 13.83 4.41
CA GLY A 82 14.87 12.86 3.33
C GLY A 82 13.90 11.67 3.39
N GLN A 83 12.98 11.64 4.35
CA GLN A 83 11.89 10.66 4.39
C GLN A 83 10.87 10.99 3.28
N THR A 84 10.33 9.98 2.60
CA THR A 84 9.32 10.16 1.55
C THR A 84 8.00 9.52 1.94
N ASP A 85 6.93 10.31 1.92
CA ASP A 85 5.55 9.83 2.06
C ASP A 85 4.89 9.72 0.69
N TYR A 86 4.36 8.54 0.39
CA TYR A 86 3.42 8.31 -0.71
C TYR A 86 2.02 8.17 -0.13
N VAL A 87 1.08 8.95 -0.67
CA VAL A 87 -0.34 8.76 -0.40
C VAL A 87 -1.01 8.37 -1.70
N MET A 88 -1.56 7.16 -1.73
CA MET A 88 -2.18 6.58 -2.92
C MET A 88 -3.50 5.92 -2.55
N ARG A 89 -4.33 5.62 -3.53
CA ARG A 89 -5.65 5.02 -3.38
C ARG A 89 -5.61 3.51 -3.61
N ASP A 90 -4.96 3.09 -4.68
CA ASP A 90 -4.82 1.68 -5.03
C ASP A 90 -3.45 1.18 -4.53
N HIS A 91 -3.38 -0.02 -3.95
CA HIS A 91 -2.17 -0.60 -3.35
C HIS A 91 -1.13 -1.07 -4.40
N HIS A 92 -0.71 -0.19 -5.30
CA HIS A 92 0.28 -0.49 -6.33
C HIS A 92 1.70 -0.16 -5.85
N MET A 93 2.25 -0.98 -4.94
CA MET A 93 3.63 -0.79 -4.43
C MET A 93 4.69 -0.77 -5.54
N LEU A 94 4.45 -1.48 -6.64
CA LEU A 94 5.22 -1.41 -7.89
C LEU A 94 5.49 0.04 -8.29
N ASP A 95 4.41 0.79 -8.42
CA ASP A 95 4.42 2.11 -9.02
C ASP A 95 5.23 3.05 -8.12
N ALA A 96 5.07 2.90 -6.80
CA ALA A 96 5.86 3.63 -5.81
C ALA A 96 7.36 3.27 -5.87
N VAL A 97 7.72 1.99 -6.05
CA VAL A 97 9.12 1.56 -6.19
C VAL A 97 9.76 2.11 -7.45
N LEU A 98 9.10 2.00 -8.62
CA LEU A 98 9.65 2.55 -9.87
C LEU A 98 9.78 4.07 -9.81
N TYR A 99 8.76 4.75 -9.30
CA TYR A 99 8.80 6.20 -9.15
C TYR A 99 9.94 6.61 -8.20
N HIS A 100 10.07 5.93 -7.06
CA HIS A 100 11.12 6.24 -6.09
C HIS A 100 12.51 5.98 -6.69
N TYR A 101 12.71 4.84 -7.34
CA TYR A 101 13.99 4.53 -7.97
C TYR A 101 14.35 5.56 -9.05
N ARG A 102 13.40 5.92 -9.91
CA ARG A 102 13.60 6.94 -10.94
C ARG A 102 14.04 8.29 -10.35
N THR A 103 13.48 8.67 -9.21
CA THR A 103 13.69 10.01 -8.63
C THR A 103 14.78 10.11 -7.56
N ALA A 104 15.10 8.99 -6.89
CA ALA A 104 16.05 8.95 -5.78
C ALA A 104 17.19 7.95 -6.00
N GLN A 105 17.12 7.09 -7.03
CA GLN A 105 18.07 5.99 -7.27
C GLN A 105 18.20 5.02 -6.08
N GLU A 106 17.16 4.96 -5.25
CA GLU A 106 17.06 4.11 -4.07
C GLU A 106 16.01 3.02 -4.30
N LEU A 107 16.32 1.79 -3.88
CA LEU A 107 15.44 0.63 -3.91
C LEU A 107 15.28 0.07 -2.50
N PRO A 108 14.11 -0.48 -2.14
CA PRO A 108 13.90 -1.04 -0.81
C PRO A 108 14.90 -2.15 -0.50
N THR A 109 15.22 -2.30 0.78
CA THR A 109 16.01 -3.41 1.32
C THR A 109 15.19 -4.31 2.24
N ALA A 110 14.14 -3.77 2.87
CA ALA A 110 13.12 -4.53 3.60
C ALA A 110 11.81 -3.73 3.70
N LEU A 111 10.68 -4.44 3.70
CA LEU A 111 9.34 -3.86 3.67
C LEU A 111 8.49 -4.37 4.83
N PHE A 112 8.10 -3.47 5.71
CA PHE A 112 7.06 -3.72 6.71
C PHE A 112 5.70 -3.40 6.09
N HIS A 113 4.77 -4.34 6.10
CA HIS A 113 3.49 -4.18 5.46
C HIS A 113 2.33 -4.56 6.39
N ALA A 114 1.40 -3.63 6.52
CA ALA A 114 0.20 -3.79 7.34
C ALA A 114 -1.05 -3.63 6.47
N ASP A 115 -1.75 -4.73 6.28
CA ASP A 115 -2.92 -4.85 5.40
C ASP A 115 -3.80 -6.00 5.92
N ARG A 116 -5.11 -5.93 5.64
CA ARG A 116 -6.06 -7.03 5.89
C ARG A 116 -6.05 -8.06 4.76
N HIS A 117 -5.55 -7.69 3.58
CA HIS A 117 -5.35 -8.54 2.42
C HIS A 117 -3.86 -8.75 2.18
N SER A 118 -3.52 -9.94 1.69
CA SER A 118 -2.13 -10.27 1.37
C SER A 118 -1.64 -9.48 0.18
N ASP A 119 -2.58 -9.05 -0.67
CA ASP A 119 -2.34 -8.56 -2.01
C ASP A 119 -1.37 -9.48 -2.78
N TRP A 120 -1.44 -10.77 -2.50
CA TRP A 120 -0.50 -11.76 -3.00
C TRP A 120 -1.18 -12.68 -4.02
N CYS A 121 -0.76 -12.62 -5.29
CA CYS A 121 -1.27 -13.49 -6.35
C CYS A 121 -0.13 -14.06 -7.23
N LYS A 122 -0.02 -15.39 -7.30
CA LYS A 122 0.98 -16.17 -8.08
C LYS A 122 0.54 -16.55 -9.47
N ASP A 123 -0.72 -16.35 -9.83
CA ASP A 123 -1.19 -16.86 -11.13
C ASP A 123 -0.44 -16.12 -12.23
N SER A 124 0.58 -16.78 -12.79
CA SER A 124 1.35 -16.44 -13.99
C SER A 124 1.06 -15.04 -14.55
N TYR A 125 1.49 -14.01 -13.82
CA TYR A 125 1.07 -12.63 -14.09
C TYR A 125 1.81 -12.01 -15.28
N LEU A 126 2.58 -12.82 -16.02
CA LEU A 126 2.93 -12.50 -17.39
C LEU A 126 1.76 -12.69 -18.37
N GLU A 127 0.59 -13.22 -17.97
CA GLU A 127 -0.45 -13.61 -18.94
C GLU A 127 -1.91 -13.22 -18.61
N ALA A 128 -2.27 -12.68 -17.44
CA ALA A 128 -3.65 -12.26 -17.18
C ALA A 128 -3.81 -11.06 -16.22
N ARG A 129 -4.67 -10.10 -16.59
CA ARG A 129 -5.26 -9.12 -15.65
C ARG A 129 -6.72 -8.81 -15.97
N THR A 130 -7.66 -9.67 -15.57
CA THR A 130 -9.06 -9.28 -15.27
C THR A 130 -9.92 -10.42 -14.68
N PRO A 131 -10.64 -10.21 -13.55
CA PRO A 131 -10.36 -9.35 -12.40
C PRO A 131 -9.99 -10.16 -11.14
N GLN A 132 -9.14 -9.63 -10.25
CA GLN A 132 -9.26 -9.72 -8.78
C GLN A 132 -8.14 -8.91 -8.10
N GLN A 133 -8.52 -8.25 -6.99
CA GLN A 133 -7.98 -7.06 -6.33
C GLN A 133 -6.47 -7.03 -6.08
N ALA A 134 -5.90 -5.80 -6.11
CA ALA A 134 -4.68 -5.28 -5.47
C ALA A 134 -3.40 -6.16 -5.44
N ALA A 135 -3.40 -7.31 -6.11
CA ALA A 135 -2.49 -8.39 -5.79
C ALA A 135 -1.20 -8.36 -6.61
N THR A 136 -0.46 -7.25 -6.56
CA THR A 136 0.75 -7.02 -7.37
C THR A 136 2.04 -7.11 -6.59
N TRP A 137 2.16 -8.06 -5.67
CA TRP A 137 3.39 -8.23 -4.91
C TRP A 137 4.42 -9.14 -5.59
N TRP A 138 3.97 -10.17 -6.31
CA TRP A 138 4.78 -11.38 -6.43
C TRP A 138 5.82 -11.45 -7.56
N ARG A 139 6.08 -10.38 -8.33
CA ARG A 139 7.25 -10.39 -9.25
C ARG A 139 8.03 -9.10 -9.34
N LEU A 140 7.74 -8.15 -8.46
CA LEU A 140 8.44 -6.88 -8.43
C LEU A 140 9.80 -6.92 -7.82
N LEU A 141 10.14 -8.02 -7.15
CA LEU A 141 11.28 -8.01 -6.28
C LEU A 141 12.20 -9.20 -6.58
N GLU A 142 11.70 -10.33 -7.06
CA GLU A 142 12.53 -11.31 -7.76
C GLU A 142 12.66 -11.04 -9.28
N GLY A 143 11.68 -10.36 -9.89
CA GLY A 143 11.68 -10.03 -11.32
C GLY A 143 12.31 -8.68 -11.66
N LEU A 144 12.14 -7.67 -10.80
CA LEU A 144 12.96 -6.46 -10.89
C LEU A 144 14.34 -6.79 -10.36
N LYS A 145 15.35 -6.47 -11.16
CA LYS A 145 16.74 -6.70 -10.78
C LYS A 145 17.38 -5.38 -10.43
N ARG A 146 18.21 -5.39 -9.38
CA ARG A 146 19.12 -4.28 -9.08
C ARG A 146 20.01 -4.04 -10.31
N PRO A 147 20.06 -2.82 -10.87
CA PRO A 147 20.78 -2.59 -12.13
C PRO A 147 22.26 -2.97 -12.08
N ASP A 148 22.90 -2.82 -10.92
CA ASP A 148 24.34 -3.08 -10.77
C ASP A 148 24.67 -4.57 -10.64
N THR A 149 23.79 -5.38 -10.05
CA THR A 149 24.11 -6.76 -9.65
C THR A 149 23.25 -7.82 -10.33
N GLY A 150 22.15 -7.43 -10.97
CA GLY A 150 21.18 -8.39 -11.50
C GLY A 150 20.41 -9.17 -10.41
N ALA A 151 20.65 -8.87 -9.12
CA ALA A 151 20.01 -9.54 -8.01
C ALA A 151 18.55 -9.08 -7.84
N PRO A 152 17.66 -9.93 -7.31
CA PRO A 152 16.36 -9.50 -6.78
C PRO A 152 16.46 -8.22 -5.94
N VAL A 153 15.52 -7.28 -6.15
CA VAL A 153 15.40 -6.10 -5.29
C VAL A 153 15.01 -6.50 -3.86
N LEU A 154 14.02 -7.39 -3.70
CA LEU A 154 13.69 -8.04 -2.42
C LEU A 154 13.36 -9.51 -2.67
N THR A 155 13.46 -10.31 -1.62
CA THR A 155 13.01 -11.70 -1.55
C THR A 155 11.82 -11.80 -0.59
N GLU A 156 11.18 -12.97 -0.51
CA GLU A 156 10.12 -13.23 0.47
C GLU A 156 10.58 -13.00 1.92
N GLN A 157 11.88 -13.07 2.20
CA GLN A 157 12.42 -12.90 3.55
C GLN A 157 12.49 -11.44 3.99
N ASP A 158 12.42 -10.52 3.03
CA ASP A 158 12.59 -9.09 3.24
C ASP A 158 11.22 -8.39 3.43
N VAL A 159 10.11 -9.14 3.44
CA VAL A 159 8.75 -8.60 3.59
C VAL A 159 8.09 -9.15 4.85
N PHE A 160 7.59 -8.24 5.71
CA PHE A 160 7.05 -8.56 7.03
C PHE A 160 5.57 -8.15 7.12
N PHE A 161 4.66 -9.13 7.21
CA PHE A 161 3.20 -8.95 7.21
C PHE A 161 2.62 -8.98 8.63
N THR A 162 1.73 -8.04 8.96
CA THR A 162 1.08 -7.94 10.30
C THR A 162 0.09 -9.06 10.64
N THR A 163 -0.23 -9.93 9.69
CA THR A 163 -1.20 -11.05 9.84
C THR A 163 -0.58 -12.37 9.39
N ALA A 164 -1.13 -13.48 9.88
CA ALA A 164 -0.69 -14.82 9.49
C ALA A 164 -1.21 -15.26 8.13
N ALA A 165 -0.62 -16.36 7.66
CA ALA A 165 -1.21 -17.18 6.62
C ALA A 165 -2.52 -17.81 7.05
N ALA A 166 -3.57 -17.61 6.25
CA ALA A 166 -4.77 -18.41 6.32
C ALA A 166 -4.48 -19.83 5.88
N ALA A 167 -5.09 -20.79 6.59
CA ALA A 167 -5.10 -22.17 6.16
C ALA A 167 -5.85 -22.28 4.82
N ARG A 168 -5.31 -23.08 3.89
CA ARG A 168 -5.96 -23.35 2.60
C ARG A 168 -7.29 -24.07 2.84
N LYS A 169 -8.39 -23.51 2.32
CA LYS A 169 -9.74 -24.08 2.35
C LYS A 169 -10.21 -24.45 0.94
N GLU A 170 -11.10 -25.43 0.85
CA GLU A 170 -11.76 -25.81 -0.41
C GLU A 170 -12.56 -24.61 -0.97
N GLY A 171 -12.42 -24.31 -2.26
CA GLY A 171 -13.09 -23.19 -2.93
C GLY A 171 -12.34 -21.84 -2.91
N MET A 172 -11.19 -21.75 -2.24
CA MET A 172 -10.28 -20.61 -2.40
C MET A 172 -9.74 -20.55 -3.85
N SER A 173 -9.87 -19.39 -4.52
CA SER A 173 -9.36 -19.17 -5.88
C SER A 173 -7.82 -19.08 -5.93
N GLY A 174 -7.22 -19.47 -7.06
CA GLY A 174 -5.77 -19.46 -7.32
C GLY A 174 -5.21 -20.87 -7.63
N ARG A 175 -4.34 -20.99 -8.65
CA ARG A 175 -3.69 -22.28 -8.95
C ARG A 175 -2.56 -22.56 -7.95
N ASP A 176 -2.32 -23.85 -7.68
CA ASP A 176 -1.16 -24.33 -6.92
C ASP A 176 0.10 -24.26 -7.79
N VAL A 177 0.60 -23.05 -8.06
CA VAL A 177 1.76 -22.83 -8.94
C VAL A 177 3.07 -22.86 -8.13
N GLY A 178 3.26 -23.87 -7.28
CA GLY A 178 4.35 -23.94 -6.31
C GLY A 178 4.18 -22.88 -5.23
N ALA A 179 4.11 -23.25 -3.96
CA ALA A 179 3.79 -22.30 -2.91
C ALA A 179 4.91 -21.25 -2.73
N SER A 180 4.55 -19.99 -2.45
CA SER A 180 5.38 -19.23 -1.51
C SER A 180 5.35 -20.01 -0.21
N VAL A 181 6.51 -20.32 0.36
CA VAL A 181 6.56 -21.07 1.63
C VAL A 181 6.41 -20.15 2.84
N ARG A 182 6.39 -18.82 2.64
CA ARG A 182 6.39 -17.82 3.72
C ARG A 182 5.36 -16.70 3.57
N VAL A 183 5.06 -16.30 2.34
CA VAL A 183 4.13 -15.20 2.11
C VAL A 183 2.73 -15.76 1.85
N PRO A 184 1.78 -15.44 2.72
CA PRO A 184 0.44 -15.99 2.65
C PRO A 184 -0.35 -15.49 1.44
N TRP A 185 -0.89 -16.41 0.64
CA TRP A 185 -1.84 -16.06 -0.43
C TRP A 185 -3.12 -15.43 0.13
N PHE A 186 -3.63 -15.96 1.22
CA PHE A 186 -4.75 -15.36 1.97
C PHE A 186 -4.24 -15.04 3.37
N LEU A 187 -4.49 -13.81 3.84
CA LEU A 187 -4.28 -13.49 5.25
C LEU A 187 -5.43 -14.08 6.06
N GLU A 188 -5.16 -14.49 7.29
CA GLU A 188 -6.20 -14.77 8.28
C GLU A 188 -6.36 -13.51 9.13
N PRO A 189 -7.37 -12.64 8.86
CA PRO A 189 -7.48 -11.36 9.56
C PRO A 189 -7.72 -11.53 11.07
N ALA A 190 -8.24 -12.70 11.48
CA ALA A 190 -8.39 -13.07 12.88
C ALA A 190 -7.05 -13.37 13.58
N GLN A 191 -5.99 -13.65 12.83
CA GLN A 191 -4.65 -13.95 13.34
C GLN A 191 -3.71 -12.79 13.06
N LEU A 192 -3.78 -11.77 13.92
CA LEU A 192 -2.83 -10.67 13.91
C LEU A 192 -1.53 -11.09 14.62
N HIS A 193 -0.40 -10.94 13.94
CA HIS A 193 0.93 -11.29 14.44
C HIS A 193 1.81 -10.08 14.73
N TRP A 194 1.28 -8.86 14.63
CA TRP A 194 2.06 -7.64 14.81
C TRP A 194 2.86 -7.63 16.13
N ASN A 195 2.34 -8.21 17.22
CA ASN A 195 3.05 -8.37 18.50
C ASN A 195 4.38 -9.12 18.35
N HIS A 196 4.39 -10.19 17.56
CA HIS A 196 5.59 -10.97 17.32
C HIS A 196 6.55 -10.24 16.38
N LEU A 197 6.02 -9.55 15.37
CA LEU A 197 6.85 -8.84 14.38
C LEU A 197 7.60 -7.66 14.97
N VAL A 198 6.96 -6.88 15.86
CA VAL A 198 7.66 -5.77 16.53
C VAL A 198 8.81 -6.26 17.43
N GLU A 199 8.80 -7.56 17.78
CA GLU A 199 9.90 -8.20 18.48
C GLU A 199 11.02 -8.69 17.56
N GLN A 200 10.81 -8.76 16.24
CA GLN A 200 11.82 -9.16 15.27
C GLN A 200 12.70 -7.97 14.86
N PRO A 201 14.02 -8.01 15.10
CA PRO A 201 14.92 -6.92 14.69
C PRO A 201 14.92 -6.65 13.18
N GLN A 202 14.76 -7.70 12.36
CA GLN A 202 14.74 -7.54 10.90
C GLN A 202 13.51 -6.75 10.43
N ALA A 203 12.34 -7.03 11.00
CA ALA A 203 11.11 -6.30 10.69
C ALA A 203 11.20 -4.83 11.11
N MET A 204 11.84 -4.55 12.25
CA MET A 204 12.03 -3.19 12.76
C MET A 204 13.18 -2.44 12.08
N ALA A 205 13.97 -3.12 11.25
CA ALA A 205 15.00 -2.52 10.40
C ALA A 205 14.50 -2.22 8.98
N ALA A 206 13.22 -2.47 8.67
CA ALA A 206 12.65 -2.20 7.37
C ALA A 206 12.78 -0.71 6.99
N ASP A 207 13.34 -0.44 5.81
CA ASP A 207 13.52 0.91 5.30
C ASP A 207 12.26 1.43 4.59
N TRP A 208 11.34 0.53 4.25
CA TRP A 208 10.03 0.86 3.69
C TRP A 208 8.90 0.36 4.59
N VAL A 209 7.87 1.19 4.74
CA VAL A 209 6.63 0.84 5.43
C VAL A 209 5.46 1.06 4.47
N SER A 210 4.61 0.05 4.26
CA SER A 210 3.34 0.17 3.56
C SER A 210 2.17 -0.11 4.49
N LEU A 211 1.24 0.84 4.58
CA LEU A 211 0.04 0.74 5.41
C LEU A 211 -1.19 0.87 4.51
N ASP A 212 -1.96 -0.20 4.36
CA ASP A 212 -3.34 -0.07 3.89
C ASP A 212 -4.20 0.45 5.03
N LEU A 213 -4.82 1.60 4.83
CA LEU A 213 -5.61 2.23 5.88
C LEU A 213 -6.91 1.47 6.16
N ASP A 214 -7.34 0.57 5.28
CA ASP A 214 -8.43 -0.34 5.59
C ASP A 214 -8.10 -1.33 6.72
N PHE A 215 -6.83 -1.66 6.93
CA PHE A 215 -6.40 -2.52 8.05
C PHE A 215 -6.57 -1.84 9.41
N PHE A 216 -6.65 -0.51 9.40
CA PHE A 216 -6.81 0.32 10.57
C PHE A 216 -8.22 0.90 10.65
N GLN A 217 -9.14 0.54 9.76
CA GLN A 217 -10.52 1.04 9.75
C GLN A 217 -11.48 -0.11 9.46
N PRO A 218 -12.45 -0.40 10.32
CA PRO A 218 -13.10 0.53 11.23
C PRO A 218 -12.49 0.65 12.65
N ALA A 219 -13.02 1.58 13.46
CA ALA A 219 -12.60 1.81 14.85
C ALA A 219 -12.40 0.54 15.73
N PRO A 220 -13.10 -0.59 15.52
CA PRO A 220 -12.75 -1.87 16.14
C PRO A 220 -11.34 -2.37 15.79
N GLN A 221 -10.91 -2.30 14.53
CA GLN A 221 -9.55 -2.62 14.12
C GLN A 221 -8.54 -1.57 14.61
N LEU A 222 -8.93 -0.30 14.78
CA LEU A 222 -8.10 0.65 15.56
C LEU A 222 -7.89 0.20 17.00
N ARG A 223 -8.79 -0.59 17.61
CA ARG A 223 -8.56 -1.20 18.95
C ARG A 223 -7.59 -2.37 18.87
N VAL A 224 -7.63 -3.16 17.79
CA VAL A 224 -6.75 -4.32 17.64
C VAL A 224 -5.34 -3.92 17.18
N SER A 225 -5.26 -2.98 16.25
CA SER A 225 -4.03 -2.30 15.79
C SER A 225 -3.60 -1.18 16.74
N HIS A 226 -4.39 -0.86 17.77
CA HIS A 226 -4.04 0.09 18.83
C HIS A 226 -2.71 -0.27 19.48
N GLY A 227 -2.49 -1.57 19.63
CA GLY A 227 -1.24 -2.09 20.14
C GLY A 227 -0.09 -1.76 19.19
N LEU A 228 -0.23 -2.03 17.89
CA LEU A 228 0.79 -1.69 16.90
C LEU A 228 1.09 -0.18 16.84
N LEU A 229 0.06 0.67 16.68
CA LEU A 229 0.24 2.13 16.56
C LEU A 229 0.79 2.78 17.83
N ARG A 230 0.54 2.19 19.01
CA ARG A 230 1.10 2.62 20.30
C ARG A 230 2.43 1.96 20.63
N HIS A 231 2.84 0.95 19.89
CA HIS A 231 4.07 0.21 20.20
C HIS A 231 5.29 1.07 19.89
N ALA A 232 6.13 1.30 20.90
CA ALA A 232 7.28 2.18 20.76
C ALA A 232 8.20 1.78 19.60
N ARG A 233 8.42 0.47 19.39
CA ARG A 233 9.26 -0.01 18.28
C ARG A 233 8.66 0.27 16.91
N PHE A 234 7.34 0.12 16.76
CA PHE A 234 6.68 0.46 15.49
C PHE A 234 6.69 1.97 15.26
N GLN A 235 6.52 2.78 16.30
CA GLN A 235 6.65 4.22 16.17
C GLN A 235 8.06 4.64 15.79
N THR A 236 9.09 3.98 16.32
CA THR A 236 10.49 4.16 15.90
C THR A 236 10.69 3.75 14.45
N LEU A 237 10.16 2.60 14.03
CA LEU A 237 10.17 2.17 12.62
C LEU A 237 9.54 3.25 11.72
N MET A 238 8.34 3.74 12.06
CA MET A 238 7.66 4.82 11.33
C MET A 238 8.46 6.13 11.27
N ALA A 239 9.31 6.40 12.27
CA ALA A 239 10.17 7.57 12.29
C ALA A 239 11.42 7.40 11.42
N GLN A 240 11.95 6.18 11.35
CA GLN A 240 13.23 5.85 10.72
C GLN A 240 13.08 5.37 9.27
N ALA A 241 11.91 4.85 8.91
CA ALA A 241 11.62 4.39 7.56
C ALA A 241 11.94 5.47 6.54
N ARG A 242 12.73 5.12 5.53
CA ARG A 242 13.10 6.02 4.44
C ARG A 242 11.89 6.35 3.59
N VAL A 243 11.02 5.37 3.37
CA VAL A 243 9.80 5.51 2.59
C VAL A 243 8.59 4.99 3.37
N ARG A 244 7.50 5.75 3.35
CA ARG A 244 6.21 5.36 3.92
C ARG A 244 5.13 5.48 2.86
N VAL A 245 4.37 4.42 2.68
CA VAL A 245 3.25 4.36 1.72
C VAL A 245 1.97 4.21 2.52
N PHE A 246 1.03 5.12 2.27
CA PHE A 246 -0.30 5.11 2.89
C PHE A 246 -1.34 4.91 1.79
N VAL A 247 -2.09 3.82 1.88
CA VAL A 247 -3.10 3.45 0.88
C VAL A 247 -4.50 3.77 1.39
N LEU A 248 -5.22 4.59 0.64
CA LEU A 248 -6.58 5.05 0.90
C LEU A 248 -7.57 4.19 0.12
N SER A 249 -7.85 3.01 0.63
CA SER A 249 -8.77 2.07 -0.02
C SER A 249 -10.16 2.70 -0.23
N PRO A 250 -10.65 2.81 -1.49
CA PRO A 250 -11.93 3.42 -1.84
C PRO A 250 -13.11 2.85 -1.06
N GLN A 251 -13.08 1.53 -0.83
CA GLN A 251 -14.15 0.78 -0.18
C GLN A 251 -14.35 1.28 1.26
N PHE A 252 -13.31 1.80 1.92
CA PHE A 252 -13.39 2.37 3.27
C PHE A 252 -13.52 3.88 3.29
N THR A 253 -13.12 4.56 2.22
CA THR A 253 -13.18 6.03 2.19
C THR A 253 -14.51 6.57 1.69
N ASN A 254 -15.21 5.87 0.77
CA ASN A 254 -16.38 6.38 0.05
C ASN A 254 -17.58 5.41 -0.01
N GLY A 255 -17.82 4.55 0.98
CA GLY A 255 -19.04 3.73 0.95
C GLY A 255 -19.14 2.58 1.95
N GLY A 256 -18.01 2.11 2.48
CA GLY A 256 -17.91 1.01 3.44
C GLY A 256 -18.11 -0.37 2.81
N ASP A 257 -17.16 -1.29 3.03
CA ASP A 257 -17.48 -2.71 3.08
C ASP A 257 -18.42 -2.95 4.27
N ARG A 258 -19.57 -3.61 4.04
CA ARG A 258 -20.37 -4.17 5.13
C ARG A 258 -19.73 -5.49 5.57
N ILE A 259 -18.85 -5.45 6.56
CA ILE A 259 -18.25 -6.67 7.13
C ILE A 259 -19.16 -7.19 8.24
N ASP A 260 -20.04 -8.14 7.94
CA ASP A 260 -20.91 -8.78 8.93
C ASP A 260 -20.07 -9.36 10.11
N PRO A 261 -20.43 -9.16 11.40
CA PRO A 261 -21.64 -8.53 11.95
C PRO A 261 -21.58 -7.00 12.13
N TRP A 262 -20.54 -6.35 11.62
CA TRP A 262 -20.28 -4.92 11.80
C TRP A 262 -20.56 -4.13 10.51
N GLU A 263 -21.72 -3.48 10.44
CA GLU A 263 -21.91 -2.38 9.49
C GLU A 263 -21.04 -1.21 9.92
N VAL A 264 -19.79 -1.15 9.47
CA VAL A 264 -18.98 0.05 9.66
C VAL A 264 -18.73 0.79 8.37
N GLN A 265 -19.37 1.94 8.28
CA GLN A 265 -19.16 2.90 7.22
C GLN A 265 -17.89 3.71 7.53
N GLY A 266 -16.81 3.40 6.83
CA GLY A 266 -15.66 4.30 6.78
C GLY A 266 -16.04 5.61 6.07
N SER A 267 -15.26 6.67 6.29
CA SER A 267 -15.55 7.99 5.70
C SER A 267 -14.29 8.79 5.43
N VAL A 268 -14.29 9.56 4.34
CA VAL A 268 -13.19 10.46 3.94
C VAL A 268 -12.64 11.29 5.13
N PRO A 269 -13.46 11.93 5.99
CA PRO A 269 -12.93 12.69 7.12
C PRO A 269 -12.23 11.81 8.17
N SER A 270 -12.68 10.57 8.38
CA SER A 270 -12.04 9.63 9.31
C SER A 270 -10.69 9.13 8.79
N SER A 271 -10.61 8.80 7.51
CA SER A 271 -9.37 8.41 6.84
C SER A 271 -8.37 9.56 6.79
N LEU A 272 -8.84 10.81 6.60
CA LEU A 272 -7.98 12.00 6.71
C LEU A 272 -7.37 12.15 8.10
N ARG A 273 -8.18 11.97 9.16
CA ARG A 273 -7.70 12.07 10.55
C ARG A 273 -6.67 10.99 10.84
N LEU A 274 -6.92 9.75 10.41
CA LEU A 274 -5.99 8.64 10.58
C LEU A 274 -4.69 8.87 9.80
N LEU A 275 -4.77 9.25 8.53
CA LEU A 275 -3.58 9.54 7.72
C LEU A 275 -2.72 10.64 8.34
N ASN A 276 -3.35 11.75 8.74
CA ASN A 276 -2.65 12.82 9.44
C ASN A 276 -2.11 12.34 10.79
N PHE A 277 -2.78 11.45 11.51
CA PHE A 277 -2.23 10.84 12.72
C PHE A 277 -0.94 10.05 12.43
N LEU A 278 -1.00 9.12 11.48
CA LEU A 278 0.10 8.20 11.16
C LEU A 278 1.35 8.92 10.65
N ARG A 279 1.18 9.94 9.80
CA ARG A 279 2.29 10.73 9.25
C ARG A 279 3.14 11.44 10.31
N HIS A 280 2.57 11.69 11.50
CA HIS A 280 3.27 12.34 12.62
C HIS A 280 3.71 11.37 13.73
N LEU A 281 3.69 10.05 13.53
CA LEU A 281 4.30 9.15 14.50
C LEU A 281 5.84 9.33 14.52
N PRO A 282 6.50 9.33 15.69
CA PRO A 282 5.95 9.35 17.06
C PRO A 282 5.50 10.75 17.54
N GLY A 283 5.88 11.78 16.80
CA GLY A 283 6.15 13.12 17.33
C GLY A 283 5.02 14.03 17.79
N ARG A 284 3.72 13.81 17.53
CA ARG A 284 2.73 14.89 17.84
C ARG A 284 1.35 14.49 18.36
N VAL A 285 1.03 13.22 18.55
CA VAL A 285 -0.32 12.87 18.98
C VAL A 285 -0.34 12.50 20.45
N ARG A 286 -0.75 13.46 21.28
CA ARG A 286 -1.42 13.12 22.54
C ARG A 286 -2.65 12.31 22.17
N LEU A 287 -2.51 10.99 22.15
CA LEU A 287 -3.62 10.08 22.26
C LEU A 287 -4.25 10.41 23.61
N ARG A 288 -5.29 11.28 23.60
CA ARG A 288 -6.04 11.52 24.83
C ARG A 288 -6.57 10.16 25.30
N PRO A 289 -6.42 9.84 26.60
CA PRO A 289 -6.90 8.58 27.16
C PRO A 289 -8.40 8.40 26.91
#